data_AF-X8DFX7-F1
#
_entry.id   AF-X8DFX7-F1
#
_cell.length_a   1.000
_cell.length_b   1.000
_cell.length_c   1.000
_cell.angle_alpha   90.00
_cell.angle_beta   90.00
_cell.angle_gamma   90.00
#
_symmetry.space_group_name_H-M   'P 1'
#
loop_
_entity.id
_entity.type
_entity.pdbx_description
1 polymer ?
#
loop_
_entity_poly.entity_id
_entity_poly.type
_entity_poly.pdbx_seq_one_letter_code
_entity_poly.pdbx_strand_id
1 'polypeptide(L)'
;MSSRNGRQLHLLAFGNVRAGGAWRLPGVQNGPANQLNTLVATAKAAEAAKFDAVFFADGLNFGPKATWAHKSTEDFEPLTATSYLAAVTERLGLVVTGSSTFQPPYHLARQLLSLDHLSSGGPGGIL
;
A
#
# COMPACT_ATOMS: atom_id res chain seq x y z
N MET A 1 -4.84 -33.84 -24.12
CA MET A 1 -4.61 -33.34 -22.74
C MET A 1 -5.32 -32.00 -22.61
N SER A 2 -6.45 -31.98 -21.90
CA SER A 2 -7.28 -30.77 -21.75
C SER A 2 -6.58 -29.80 -20.79
N SER A 3 -6.23 -28.62 -21.29
CA SER A 3 -5.77 -27.49 -20.47
C SER A 3 -6.88 -27.14 -19.48
N ARG A 4 -6.68 -27.41 -18.20
CA ARG A 4 -7.52 -26.81 -17.16
C ARG A 4 -7.23 -25.32 -17.19
N ASN A 5 -8.13 -24.56 -17.82
CA ASN A 5 -8.21 -23.12 -17.69
C ASN A 5 -8.60 -22.81 -16.23
N GLY A 6 -7.63 -22.92 -15.33
CA GLY A 6 -7.81 -22.81 -13.89
C GLY A 6 -7.96 -21.35 -13.53
N ARG A 7 -9.11 -20.97 -13.00
CA ARG A 7 -9.31 -19.63 -12.41
C ARG A 7 -8.25 -19.42 -11.32
N GLN A 8 -7.54 -18.32 -11.39
CA GLN A 8 -6.59 -17.91 -10.35
C GLN A 8 -7.28 -16.91 -9.42
N LEU A 9 -6.93 -16.97 -8.13
CA LEU A 9 -7.32 -15.95 -7.16
C LEU A 9 -6.28 -14.82 -7.23
N HIS A 10 -6.75 -13.60 -7.39
CA HIS A 10 -5.90 -12.42 -7.26
C HIS A 10 -5.77 -12.07 -5.77
N LEU A 11 -4.54 -11.87 -5.32
CA LEU A 11 -4.18 -11.64 -3.92
C LEU A 11 -3.66 -10.22 -3.75
N LEU A 12 -4.33 -9.47 -2.89
CA LEU A 12 -3.90 -8.13 -2.48
C LEU A 12 -3.48 -8.16 -1.02
N ALA A 13 -2.30 -7.59 -0.75
CA ALA A 13 -1.82 -7.38 0.62
C ALA A 13 -2.22 -5.97 1.08
N PHE A 14 -2.61 -5.82 2.35
CA PHE A 14 -2.75 -4.47 2.93
C PHE A 14 -1.35 -3.93 3.28
N GLY A 15 -1.03 -2.75 2.73
CA GLY A 15 0.25 -2.09 2.94
C GLY A 15 0.36 -1.32 4.25
N ASN A 16 -0.78 -1.04 4.90
CA ASN A 16 -0.84 -0.35 6.18
C ASN A 16 -1.54 -1.19 7.27
N VAL A 17 -1.11 -1.01 8.53
CA VAL A 17 -1.60 -1.81 9.66
C VAL A 17 -3.01 -1.34 10.04
N ARG A 18 -3.98 -2.25 9.98
CA ARG A 18 -5.39 -1.97 10.33
C ARG A 18 -5.81 -2.57 11.68
N ALA A 19 -4.85 -2.96 12.50
CA ALA A 19 -5.09 -3.55 13.82
C ALA A 19 -4.90 -2.53 14.94
N GLY A 20 -5.97 -2.26 15.69
CA GLY A 20 -5.90 -1.41 16.89
C GLY A 20 -5.11 -2.08 18.01
N GLY A 21 -4.10 -1.39 18.53
CA GLY A 21 -3.33 -1.83 19.71
C GLY A 21 -2.20 -2.82 19.45
N ALA A 22 -1.96 -3.23 18.19
CA ALA A 22 -0.86 -4.15 17.84
C ALA A 22 0.52 -3.60 18.25
N TRP A 23 0.69 -2.27 18.25
CA TRP A 23 1.89 -1.58 18.71
C TRP A 23 2.28 -1.90 20.16
N ARG A 24 1.35 -2.41 20.98
CA ARG A 24 1.59 -2.78 22.38
C ARG A 24 2.16 -4.19 22.55
N LEU A 25 2.16 -5.00 21.50
CA LEU A 25 2.60 -6.38 21.59
C LEU A 25 4.13 -6.44 21.77
N PRO A 26 4.64 -7.31 22.66
CA PRO A 26 6.07 -7.52 22.80
C PRO A 26 6.70 -7.89 21.46
N GLY A 27 7.82 -7.25 21.12
CA GLY A 27 8.56 -7.48 19.87
C GLY A 27 8.11 -6.62 18.68
N VAL A 28 7.01 -5.87 18.79
CA VAL A 28 6.63 -4.91 17.75
C VAL A 28 7.48 -3.65 17.87
N GLN A 29 8.15 -3.28 16.77
CA GLN A 29 9.01 -2.12 16.72
C GLN A 29 8.33 -0.96 15.96
N ASN A 30 7.79 0.00 16.70
CA ASN A 30 6.99 1.12 16.18
C ASN A 30 7.81 2.39 15.89
N GLY A 31 9.14 2.28 15.87
CA GLY A 31 10.01 3.41 15.58
C GLY A 31 9.95 3.80 14.09
N PRO A 32 10.12 5.09 13.71
CA PRO A 32 10.03 5.53 12.32
C PRO A 32 10.93 4.77 11.33
N ALA A 33 12.17 4.45 11.75
CA ALA A 33 13.09 3.65 10.94
C ALA A 33 12.56 2.22 10.69
N ASN A 34 11.92 1.64 11.69
CA ASN A 34 11.35 0.29 11.60
C ASN A 34 10.06 0.27 10.79
N GLN A 35 9.28 1.35 10.78
CA GLN A 35 8.11 1.49 9.90
C GLN A 35 8.51 1.44 8.43
N LEU A 36 9.54 2.21 8.02
CA LEU A 36 10.04 2.15 6.64
C LEU A 36 10.61 0.77 6.29
N ASN A 37 11.42 0.18 7.18
CA ASN A 37 11.96 -1.16 6.95
C ASN A 37 10.84 -2.21 6.85
N THR A 38 9.80 -2.11 7.67
CA THR A 38 8.64 -3.01 7.65
C THR A 38 7.84 -2.86 6.35
N LEU A 39 7.64 -1.61 5.89
CA LEU A 39 6.98 -1.31 4.62
C LEU A 39 7.70 -2.01 3.45
N VAL A 40 9.01 -1.84 3.35
CA VAL A 40 9.83 -2.46 2.30
C VAL A 40 9.84 -3.97 2.40
N ALA A 41 10.09 -4.51 3.61
CA ALA A 41 10.15 -5.95 3.83
C ALA A 41 8.82 -6.63 3.48
N THR A 42 7.69 -6.00 3.83
CA THR A 42 6.35 -6.50 3.52
C THR A 42 6.09 -6.50 2.02
N ALA A 43 6.40 -5.40 1.32
CA ALA A 43 6.25 -5.32 -0.13
C ALA A 43 7.12 -6.36 -0.85
N LYS A 44 8.39 -6.51 -0.44
CA LYS A 44 9.30 -7.53 -0.99
C LYS A 44 8.84 -8.95 -0.74
N ALA A 45 8.30 -9.23 0.46
CA ALA A 45 7.72 -10.53 0.77
C ALA A 45 6.49 -10.82 -0.09
N ALA A 46 5.59 -9.84 -0.26
CA ALA A 46 4.41 -9.97 -1.11
C ALA A 46 4.78 -10.22 -2.59
N GLU A 47 5.76 -9.47 -3.11
CA GLU A 47 6.30 -9.64 -4.46
C GLU A 47 6.90 -11.04 -4.68
N ALA A 48 7.72 -11.51 -3.72
CA ALA A 48 8.30 -12.84 -3.78
C ALA A 48 7.24 -13.95 -3.72
N ALA A 49 6.17 -13.73 -2.94
CA ALA A 49 5.03 -14.62 -2.79
C ALA A 49 4.00 -14.54 -3.93
N LYS A 50 4.25 -13.74 -4.98
CA LYS A 50 3.38 -13.61 -6.17
C LYS A 50 2.02 -12.97 -5.87
N PHE A 51 1.94 -12.08 -4.89
CA PHE A 51 0.79 -11.20 -4.76
C PHE A 51 0.70 -10.28 -5.97
N ASP A 52 -0.52 -9.99 -6.42
CA ASP A 52 -0.77 -9.11 -7.55
C ASP A 52 -0.48 -7.66 -7.19
N ALA A 53 -0.84 -7.25 -5.97
CA ALA A 53 -0.63 -5.88 -5.52
C ALA A 53 -0.57 -5.73 -4.01
N VAL A 54 -0.06 -4.57 -3.59
CA VAL A 54 -0.25 -4.01 -2.25
C VAL A 54 -1.24 -2.85 -2.31
N PHE A 55 -2.19 -2.84 -1.38
CA PHE A 55 -3.24 -1.85 -1.26
C PHE A 55 -3.05 -0.98 -0.03
N PHE A 56 -3.03 0.33 -0.23
CA PHE A 56 -2.97 1.33 0.82
C PHE A 56 -4.33 2.02 0.99
N ALA A 57 -4.98 1.71 2.11
CA ALA A 57 -6.22 2.36 2.50
C ALA A 57 -5.91 3.72 3.14
N ASP A 58 -6.63 4.77 2.73
CA ASP A 58 -6.51 6.11 3.30
C ASP A 58 -7.78 6.57 4.02
N GLY A 59 -7.61 7.47 4.97
CA GLY A 59 -8.70 8.19 5.61
C GLY A 59 -8.20 9.53 6.16
N LEU A 60 -8.69 10.63 5.58
CA LEU A 60 -8.32 12.00 5.98
C LEU A 60 -8.96 12.48 7.30
N ASN A 61 -9.43 11.54 8.13
CA ASN A 61 -9.98 11.84 9.45
C ASN A 61 -9.84 10.64 10.39
N PHE A 62 -9.79 10.90 11.70
CA PHE A 62 -9.73 9.87 12.74
C PHE A 62 -11.10 9.30 13.14
N GLY A 63 -12.18 9.72 12.48
CA GLY A 63 -13.55 9.37 12.86
C GLY A 63 -13.94 9.94 14.24
N PRO A 64 -15.02 9.41 14.85
CA PRO A 64 -15.48 9.83 16.17
C PRO A 64 -14.41 9.61 17.25
N LYS A 65 -14.34 10.52 18.23
CA LYS A 65 -13.37 10.48 19.34
C LYS A 65 -13.32 9.15 20.08
N ALA A 66 -14.45 8.46 20.21
CA ALA A 66 -14.54 7.14 20.83
C ALA A 66 -13.69 6.07 20.12
N THR A 67 -13.36 6.25 18.84
CA THR A 67 -12.58 5.29 18.04
C THR A 67 -11.08 5.54 18.06
N TRP A 68 -10.64 6.70 18.56
CA TRP A 68 -9.25 7.15 18.42
C TRP A 68 -8.24 6.21 19.08
N ALA A 69 -8.58 5.60 20.21
CA ALA A 69 -7.70 4.64 20.92
C ALA A 69 -7.39 3.36 20.10
N HIS A 70 -8.17 3.09 19.05
CA HIS A 70 -8.04 1.93 18.18
C HIS A 70 -7.45 2.26 16.80
N LYS A 71 -7.09 3.52 16.56
CA LYS A 71 -6.49 3.95 15.29
C LYS A 71 -4.98 3.80 15.33
N SER A 72 -4.40 3.39 14.21
CA SER A 72 -2.96 3.49 13.96
C SER A 72 -2.65 4.92 13.54
N THR A 73 -1.64 5.54 14.16
CA THR A 73 -1.08 6.84 13.73
C THR A 73 0.16 6.67 12.86
N GLU A 74 0.53 5.42 12.56
CA GLU A 74 1.84 5.03 12.04
C GLU A 74 1.84 4.78 10.52
N ASP A 75 0.78 5.21 9.84
CA ASP A 75 0.65 5.01 8.40
C ASP A 75 1.28 6.20 7.65
N PHE A 76 2.18 5.89 6.72
CA PHE A 76 2.64 6.88 5.73
C PHE A 76 1.48 7.29 4.81
N GLU A 77 1.56 8.51 4.29
CA GLU A 77 0.65 8.97 3.24
C GLU A 77 0.77 8.03 2.01
N PRO A 78 -0.35 7.45 1.50
CA PRO A 78 -0.30 6.38 0.50
C PRO A 78 0.40 6.70 -0.81
N LEU A 79 0.26 7.89 -1.39
CA LEU A 79 0.94 8.25 -2.64
C LEU A 79 2.46 8.31 -2.45
N THR A 80 2.91 8.89 -1.34
CA THR A 80 4.33 9.00 -1.01
C THR A 80 4.93 7.63 -0.73
N ALA A 81 4.22 6.79 0.04
CA ALA A 81 4.65 5.43 0.35
C ALA A 81 4.78 4.56 -0.92
N THR A 82 3.77 4.60 -1.79
CA THR A 82 3.78 3.84 -3.05
C THR A 82 4.79 4.38 -4.05
N SER A 83 5.03 5.69 -4.11
CA SER A 83 6.12 6.27 -4.92
C SER A 83 7.49 5.73 -4.51
N TYR A 84 7.72 5.55 -3.21
CA TYR A 84 8.94 4.91 -2.71
C TYR A 84 9.00 3.41 -3.06
N LEU A 85 7.88 2.70 -2.90
CA LEU A 85 7.79 1.27 -3.25
C LEU A 85 8.02 1.01 -4.74
N ALA A 86 7.54 1.89 -5.62
CA ALA A 86 7.77 1.80 -7.07
C ALA A 86 9.27 1.72 -7.42
N ALA A 87 10.13 2.39 -6.65
CA ALA A 87 11.58 2.36 -6.88
C ALA A 87 12.25 1.06 -6.37
N VAL A 88 11.59 0.31 -5.48
CA VAL A 88 12.16 -0.88 -4.85
C VAL A 88 11.45 -2.16 -5.22
N THR A 89 10.33 -2.16 -5.93
CA THR A 89 9.64 -3.37 -6.45
C THR A 89 9.62 -3.39 -7.97
N GLU A 90 9.55 -4.58 -8.57
CA GLU A 90 9.57 -4.79 -10.01
C GLU A 90 8.23 -5.24 -10.59
N ARG A 91 7.46 -6.04 -9.84
CA ARG A 91 6.27 -6.76 -10.34
C ARG A 91 5.04 -6.61 -9.46
N LEU A 92 5.18 -5.99 -8.29
CA LEU A 92 4.08 -5.82 -7.34
C LEU A 92 3.24 -4.59 -7.70
N GLY A 93 1.95 -4.78 -7.98
CA GLY A 93 1.02 -3.68 -8.22
C GLY A 93 0.88 -2.76 -7.01
N LEU A 94 0.66 -1.47 -7.27
CA LEU A 94 0.55 -0.43 -6.25
C LEU A 94 -0.83 0.21 -6.32
N VAL A 95 -1.67 -0.08 -5.32
CA VAL A 95 -3.05 0.43 -5.28
C VAL A 95 -3.20 1.40 -4.11
N VAL A 96 -3.68 2.61 -4.39
CA VAL A 96 -3.88 3.67 -3.38
C VAL A 96 -5.32 4.16 -3.37
N THR A 97 -5.78 4.57 -2.19
CA THR A 97 -7.04 5.32 -2.05
C THR A 97 -6.78 6.81 -2.26
N GLY A 98 -7.54 7.47 -3.13
CA GLY A 98 -7.54 8.91 -3.31
C GLY A 98 -8.90 9.53 -3.02
N SER A 99 -8.94 10.70 -2.37
CA SER A 99 -10.20 11.41 -2.08
C SER A 99 -10.57 12.39 -3.19
N SER A 100 -11.77 12.25 -3.75
CA SER A 100 -12.38 13.22 -4.67
C SER A 100 -13.04 14.41 -3.96
N THR A 101 -13.21 14.34 -2.64
CA THR A 101 -13.82 15.41 -1.83
C THR A 101 -12.83 16.51 -1.51
N PHE A 102 -11.56 16.15 -1.28
CA PHE A 102 -10.55 17.08 -0.77
C PHE A 102 -9.47 17.44 -1.81
N GLN A 103 -9.35 16.66 -2.89
CA GLN A 103 -8.36 16.90 -3.94
C GLN A 103 -9.05 17.37 -5.24
N PRO A 104 -8.66 18.51 -5.82
CA PRO A 104 -9.15 18.89 -7.14
C PRO A 104 -8.80 17.81 -8.18
N PRO A 105 -9.71 17.49 -9.13
CA PRO A 105 -9.53 16.36 -10.05
C PRO A 105 -8.20 16.37 -10.81
N TYR A 106 -7.76 17.55 -11.25
CA TYR A 106 -6.50 17.70 -11.97
C TYR A 106 -5.28 17.29 -11.12
N HIS A 107 -5.25 17.66 -9.83
CA HIS A 107 -4.15 17.32 -8.95
C HIS A 107 -4.08 15.81 -8.71
N LEU A 108 -5.24 15.18 -8.43
CA LEU A 108 -5.31 13.73 -8.26
C LEU A 108 -4.86 12.99 -9.54
N ALA A 109 -5.38 13.40 -10.70
CA ALA A 109 -5.02 12.80 -11.98
C ALA A 109 -3.52 12.91 -12.28
N ARG A 110 -2.92 14.10 -12.07
CA ARG A 110 -1.49 14.31 -12.30
C ARG A 110 -0.62 13.46 -11.35
N GLN A 111 -1.02 13.30 -10.09
CA GLN A 111 -0.30 12.47 -9.12
C GLN A 111 -0.35 10.98 -9.51
N LEU A 112 -1.54 10.47 -9.85
CA LEU A 112 -1.71 9.07 -10.27
C LEU A 112 -0.94 8.77 -11.57
N LEU A 113 -0.99 9.67 -12.55
CA LEU A 113 -0.21 9.52 -13.79
C LEU A 113 1.31 9.57 -13.54
N SER A 114 1.76 10.39 -12.58
CA SER A 114 3.17 10.42 -12.21
C SER A 114 3.59 9.10 -11.56
N LEU A 115 2.76 8.56 -10.66
CA LEU A 115 3.00 7.27 -10.03
C LEU A 115 3.01 6.13 -11.06
N ASP A 116 2.09 6.13 -12.01
CA ASP A 116 2.04 5.17 -13.13
C ASP A 116 3.35 5.19 -13.93
N HIS A 117 3.86 6.38 -14.29
CA HIS A 117 5.15 6.47 -14.98
C HIS A 117 6.33 5.96 -14.13
N LEU A 118 6.29 6.18 -12.81
CA LEU A 118 7.33 5.70 -11.89
C LEU A 118 7.27 4.17 -11.70
N SER A 119 6.08 3.56 -11.69
CA SER A 119 5.90 2.11 -11.57
C SER A 119 6.11 1.37 -12.90
N SER A 120 5.83 2.03 -14.03
CA SER A 120 5.87 1.43 -15.37
C SER A 120 7.22 1.49 -16.09
N GLY A 121 8.27 1.98 -15.42
CA GLY A 121 9.63 2.05 -15.97
C GLY A 121 10.37 0.70 -16.07
N GLY A 122 9.84 -0.38 -15.49
CA GLY A 122 10.34 -1.75 -15.62
C GLY A 122 9.58 -2.57 -16.68
N PRO A 123 10.10 -3.74 -17.13
CA PRO A 123 9.51 -4.56 -18.22
C PRO A 123 8.20 -5.28 -17.85
N GLY A 124 7.24 -4.60 -17.22
CA GLY A 124 5.95 -5.15 -16.81
C GLY A 124 5.08 -4.15 -16.07
N GLY A 125 4.93 -2.93 -16.63
CA GLY A 125 4.24 -1.81 -15.97
C GLY A 125 2.92 -2.19 -15.28
N ILE A 126 2.72 -1.59 -14.10
CA ILE A 126 1.80 -2.06 -13.08
C ILE A 126 0.79 -0.95 -12.76
N LEU A 127 -0.40 -1.10 -13.34
CA LEU A 127 -1.70 -0.62 -12.88
C LEU A 127 -2.77 -1.66 -13.26
#